data_AF-A0A8X7WPC4-F1
#
_entry.id   AF-A0A8X7WPC4-F1
#
_cell.length_a   1.000
_cell.length_b   1.000
_cell.length_c   1.000
_cell.angle_alpha   90.00
_cell.angle_beta   90.00
_cell.angle_gamma   90.00
#
_symmetry.space_group_name_H-M   'P 1'
#
loop_
_entity.id
_entity.type
_entity.pdbx_description
1 polymer ?
#
loop_
_entity_poly.entity_id
_entity_poly.type
_entity_poly.pdbx_seq_one_letter_code
_entity_poly.pdbx_strand_id
1 'polypeptide(L)'
;MPQGIELCICVTKQDNGPSLEFVAKAYVDEIVIDVVYVQKPYELSFPYQGPPDFADLDENLLKAFHRFLEIRGTKPTITEFVADYMANKDGRERLQWLNDVKSFVDM
;
A
#
# COMPACT_ATOMS: atom_id res chain seq x y z
N MET A 1 5.40 19.29 -2.65
CA MET A 1 4.31 18.63 -1.89
C MET A 1 4.94 17.75 -0.83
N PRO A 2 4.34 17.55 0.34
CA PRO A 2 4.87 16.58 1.32
C PRO A 2 5.01 15.20 0.67
N GLN A 3 5.98 14.41 1.11
CA GLN A 3 6.24 13.09 0.58
C GLN A 3 5.15 12.13 1.08
N GLY A 4 4.30 11.63 0.18
CA GLY A 4 3.28 10.63 0.52
C GLY A 4 3.93 9.28 0.83
N ILE A 5 3.28 8.49 1.70
CA ILE A 5 3.75 7.16 2.05
C ILE A 5 3.17 6.15 1.06
N GLU A 6 4.03 5.37 0.43
CA GLU A 6 3.60 4.29 -0.46
C GLU A 6 2.90 3.19 0.33
N LEU A 7 1.72 2.79 -0.15
CA LEU A 7 0.89 1.75 0.43
C LEU A 7 0.45 0.78 -0.65
N CYS A 8 0.46 -0.51 -0.29
CA CYS A 8 -0.21 -1.56 -1.04
C CYS A 8 -1.37 -2.09 -0.18
N ILE A 9 -2.59 -2.03 -0.70
CA ILE A 9 -3.78 -2.53 -0.01
C ILE A 9 -4.25 -3.79 -0.74
N CYS A 10 -4.14 -4.93 -0.07
CA CYS A 10 -4.53 -6.23 -0.60
C CYS A 10 -5.92 -6.62 -0.07
N VAL A 11 -6.89 -6.87 -0.94
CA VAL A 11 -8.22 -7.36 -0.54
C VAL A 11 -8.44 -8.78 -1.06
N THR A 12 -8.33 -9.74 -0.15
CA THR A 12 -8.56 -11.18 -0.42
C THR A 12 -9.86 -11.63 0.24
N LYS A 13 -10.75 -12.30 -0.51
CA LYS A 13 -12.06 -12.75 0.00
C LYS A 13 -12.09 -14.16 0.59
N GLN A 14 -11.20 -15.02 0.14
CA GLN A 14 -11.10 -16.44 0.54
C GLN A 14 -9.63 -16.79 0.70
N ASP A 15 -9.32 -17.71 1.61
CA ASP A 15 -7.95 -18.22 1.75
C ASP A 15 -7.45 -18.80 0.42
N ASN A 16 -6.26 -18.37 -0.01
CA ASN A 16 -5.68 -18.68 -1.33
C ASN A 16 -6.55 -18.30 -2.54
N GLY A 17 -7.47 -17.35 -2.39
CA GLY A 17 -8.26 -16.79 -3.50
C GLY A 17 -7.54 -15.66 -4.25
N PRO A 18 -8.09 -15.18 -5.37
CA PRO A 18 -7.60 -13.97 -6.03
C PRO A 18 -7.74 -12.75 -5.11
N SER A 19 -6.77 -11.85 -5.22
CA SER A 19 -6.68 -10.61 -4.45
C SER A 19 -6.84 -9.41 -5.36
N LEU A 20 -7.60 -8.41 -4.90
CA LEU A 20 -7.64 -7.10 -5.54
C LEU A 20 -6.61 -6.21 -4.84
N GLU A 21 -5.60 -5.80 -5.61
CA GLU A 21 -4.45 -5.04 -5.15
C GLU A 21 -4.60 -3.58 -5.55
N PHE A 22 -4.36 -2.68 -4.59
CA PHE A 22 -4.36 -1.24 -4.80
C PHE A 22 -2.98 -0.70 -4.43
N VAL A 23 -2.28 -0.12 -5.40
CA VAL A 23 -1.07 0.68 -5.13
C VAL A 23 -1.51 2.12 -4.97
N ALA A 24 -1.14 2.72 -3.84
CA ALA A 24 -1.62 4.04 -3.47
C ALA A 24 -0.55 4.84 -2.71
N LYS A 25 -0.74 6.15 -2.67
CA LYS A 25 -0.01 7.07 -1.80
C LYS A 25 -0.94 7.59 -0.70
N ALA A 26 -0.53 7.42 0.54
CA ALA A 26 -1.17 8.04 1.69
C ALA A 26 -0.58 9.40 2.00
N TYR A 27 -1.46 10.38 2.13
CA TYR A 27 -1.21 11.70 2.71
C TYR A 27 -2.04 11.83 3.99
N VAL A 28 -1.82 12.90 4.75
CA VAL A 28 -2.46 13.09 6.07
C VAL A 28 -3.99 12.91 5.99
N ASP A 29 -4.64 13.51 4.98
CA ASP A 29 -6.10 13.52 4.88
C ASP A 29 -6.68 12.67 3.73
N GLU A 30 -5.82 12.12 2.86
CA GLU A 30 -6.26 11.47 1.63
C GLU A 30 -5.39 10.28 1.23
N ILE A 31 -6.00 9.38 0.46
CA ILE A 31 -5.31 8.27 -0.19
C ILE A 31 -5.55 8.42 -1.68
N VAL A 32 -4.47 8.51 -2.43
CA VAL A 32 -4.49 8.60 -3.90
C VAL A 32 -4.15 7.22 -4.45
N ILE A 33 -5.08 6.62 -5.19
CA ILE A 33 -4.88 5.32 -5.84
C ILE A 33 -4.15 5.56 -7.15
N ASP A 34 -2.98 4.94 -7.31
CA ASP A 34 -2.19 5.01 -8.53
C ASP A 34 -2.56 3.88 -9.50
N VAL A 35 -2.73 2.66 -8.98
CA VAL A 35 -2.89 1.43 -9.80
C VAL A 35 -3.83 0.45 -9.10
N VAL A 36 -4.66 -0.26 -9.88
CA VAL A 36 -5.50 -1.36 -9.39
C VAL A 36 -5.35 -2.58 -10.29
N TYR A 37 -5.05 -3.73 -9.70
CA TYR A 37 -4.94 -4.98 -10.45
C TYR A 37 -5.43 -6.18 -9.66
N VAL A 38 -5.73 -7.27 -10.38
CA VAL A 38 -6.13 -8.54 -9.77
C VAL A 38 -4.92 -9.46 -9.76
N GLN A 39 -4.44 -9.79 -8.56
CA GLN A 39 -3.41 -10.80 -8.36
C GLN A 39 -4.06 -12.17 -8.21
N LYS A 40 -3.62 -13.15 -9.00
CA LYS A 40 -4.04 -14.55 -8.82
C LYS A 40 -2.92 -15.34 -8.13
N PRO A 41 -3.25 -16.28 -7.21
CA PRO A 41 -2.25 -17.01 -6.43
C PRO A 41 -1.26 -17.84 -7.26
N TYR A 42 -1.68 -18.29 -8.44
CA TYR A 42 -0.95 -19.24 -9.27
C TYR A 42 -0.45 -18.63 -10.60
N GLU A 43 -0.66 -17.33 -10.82
CA GLU A 43 -0.14 -16.66 -12.01
C GLU A 43 1.23 -16.05 -11.69
N LEU A 44 2.27 -16.60 -12.32
CA LEU A 44 3.65 -16.10 -12.23
C LEU A 44 3.93 -14.93 -13.19
N SER A 45 3.01 -14.63 -14.10
CA SER A 45 3.10 -13.49 -15.00
C SER A 45 2.69 -12.21 -14.29
N PHE A 46 3.32 -11.08 -14.64
CA PHE A 46 2.88 -9.76 -14.19
C PHE A 46 1.41 -9.54 -14.59
N PRO A 47 0.50 -9.28 -13.62
CA PRO A 47 -0.88 -9.02 -13.93
C PRO A 47 -1.01 -7.72 -14.72
N TYR A 48 -2.05 -7.62 -15.54
CA TYR A 48 -2.39 -6.36 -16.17
C TYR A 48 -2.69 -5.32 -15.08
N GLN A 49 -1.93 -4.22 -15.08
CA GLN A 49 -1.97 -3.19 -14.05
C GLN A 49 -3.15 -2.21 -14.19
N GLY A 50 -4.10 -2.50 -15.07
CA GLY A 50 -5.12 -1.53 -15.46
C GLY A 50 -4.64 -0.61 -16.60
N PRO A 51 -5.45 0.38 -16.98
CA PRO A 51 -5.06 1.36 -17.99
C PRO A 51 -3.83 2.17 -17.53
N PRO A 52 -3.01 2.66 -18.48
CA PRO A 52 -1.79 3.41 -18.17
C PRO A 52 -2.05 4.67 -17.34
N ASP A 53 -3.19 5.33 -17.56
CA ASP A 53 -3.62 6.50 -16.80
C ASP A 53 -4.86 6.14 -15.97
N PHE A 54 -4.64 5.78 -14.69
CA PHE A 54 -5.73 5.47 -13.78
C PHE A 54 -6.67 6.68 -13.58
N ALA A 55 -6.14 7.90 -13.66
CA ALA A 55 -6.90 9.14 -13.60
C ALA A 55 -7.90 9.33 -14.75
N ASP A 56 -7.70 8.63 -15.89
CA ASP A 56 -8.58 8.70 -17.06
C ASP A 56 -9.76 7.72 -16.97
N LEU A 57 -9.85 6.92 -15.90
CA LEU A 57 -11.02 6.10 -15.63
C LEU A 57 -12.26 6.96 -15.38
N ASP A 58 -13.42 6.40 -15.70
CA ASP A 58 -14.72 7.03 -15.40
C ASP A 58 -14.80 7.47 -13.93
N GLU A 59 -15.26 8.71 -13.70
CA GLU A 59 -15.29 9.32 -12.37
C GLU A 59 -16.14 8.50 -11.36
N ASN A 60 -17.22 7.84 -11.82
CA ASN A 60 -18.02 7.00 -10.94
C ASN A 60 -17.28 5.71 -10.58
N LEU A 61 -16.47 5.18 -11.48
CA LEU A 61 -15.63 4.02 -11.22
C LEU A 61 -14.53 4.35 -10.20
N LEU A 62 -13.87 5.51 -10.34
CA LEU A 62 -12.91 6.02 -9.36
C LEU A 62 -13.56 6.15 -7.98
N LYS A 63 -14.72 6.81 -7.90
CA LYS A 63 -15.50 6.93 -6.65
C LYS A 63 -15.87 5.56 -6.06
N ALA A 64 -16.17 4.58 -6.91
CA ALA A 64 -16.50 3.23 -6.44
C ALA A 64 -15.29 2.54 -5.78
N PHE A 65 -14.08 2.71 -6.31
CA PHE A 65 -12.86 2.18 -5.68
C PHE A 65 -12.58 2.85 -4.33
N HIS A 66 -12.65 4.17 -4.24
CA HIS A 66 -12.50 4.87 -2.96
C HIS A 66 -13.52 4.39 -1.93
N ARG A 67 -14.81 4.32 -2.32
CA ARG A 67 -15.87 3.82 -1.43
C ARG A 67 -15.61 2.36 -1.01
N PHE A 68 -15.12 1.52 -1.90
CA PHE A 68 -14.82 0.11 -1.62
C PHE A 68 -13.72 -0.06 -0.55
N LEU A 69 -12.71 0.83 -0.55
CA LEU A 69 -11.66 0.85 0.47
C LEU A 69 -12.16 1.48 1.79
N GLU A 70 -12.91 2.57 1.70
CA GLU A 70 -13.44 3.29 2.87
C GLU A 70 -14.33 2.41 3.75
N ILE A 71 -15.25 1.63 3.14
CA ILE A 71 -16.12 0.70 3.89
C ILE A 71 -15.34 -0.43 4.57
N ARG A 72 -14.09 -0.70 4.15
CA ARG A 72 -13.19 -1.70 4.75
C ARG A 72 -12.23 -1.12 5.78
N GLY A 73 -12.38 0.17 6.12
CA GLY A 73 -11.59 0.82 7.16
C GLY A 73 -10.39 1.60 6.65
N THR A 74 -10.20 1.69 5.33
CA THR A 74 -9.20 2.59 4.74
C THR A 74 -9.72 4.03 4.81
N LYS A 75 -9.55 4.66 5.99
CA LYS A 75 -10.01 6.02 6.35
C LYS A 75 -8.81 6.87 6.75
N PRO A 76 -8.94 8.21 6.87
CA PRO A 76 -7.83 9.07 7.31
C PRO A 76 -7.13 8.64 8.61
N THR A 77 -7.83 7.96 9.51
CA THR A 77 -7.20 7.38 10.72
C THR A 77 -6.08 6.37 10.42
N ILE A 78 -6.13 5.68 9.26
CA ILE A 78 -5.07 4.75 8.85
C ILE A 78 -3.85 5.49 8.33
N THR A 79 -4.04 6.63 7.67
CA THR A 79 -2.93 7.42 7.11
C THR A 79 -2.13 8.09 8.23
N GLU A 80 -2.83 8.62 9.24
CA GLU A 80 -2.21 9.09 10.49
C GLU A 80 -1.40 7.98 11.18
N PHE A 81 -2.00 6.80 11.38
CA PHE A 81 -1.32 5.67 12.01
C PHE A 81 -0.07 5.24 11.23
N VAL A 82 -0.15 5.15 9.91
CA VAL A 82 0.98 4.77 9.06
C VAL A 82 2.08 5.83 9.13
N ALA A 83 1.72 7.11 9.13
CA ALA A 83 2.70 8.20 9.26
C ALA A 83 3.45 8.14 10.59
N ASP A 84 2.73 8.00 11.70
CA ASP A 84 3.33 7.84 13.03
C ASP A 84 4.18 6.57 13.13
N TYR A 85 3.71 5.47 12.54
CA TYR A 85 4.46 4.22 12.52
C TYR A 85 5.79 4.36 11.78
N MET A 86 5.77 4.96 10.57
CA MET A 86 6.97 5.17 9.75
C MET A 86 7.96 6.11 10.43
N ALA A 87 7.51 7.21 11.04
CA ALA A 87 8.37 8.13 11.78
C ALA A 87 9.13 7.44 12.94
N ASN A 88 8.49 6.45 13.58
CA ASN A 88 9.11 5.67 14.66
C ASN A 88 9.91 4.46 14.15
N LYS A 89 9.71 4.03 12.90
CA LYS A 89 10.34 2.84 12.31
C LYS A 89 11.80 3.10 11.98
N ASP A 90 12.11 4.25 11.38
CA ASP A 90 13.46 4.59 10.92
C ASP A 90 14.52 4.45 12.03
N GLY A 91 14.21 4.95 13.23
CA GLY A 91 15.11 4.82 14.39
C GLY A 91 15.33 3.38 14.83
N ARG A 92 14.25 2.57 14.88
CA ARG A 92 14.32 1.15 15.26
C ARG A 92 15.08 0.33 14.25
N GLU A 93 14.82 0.53 12.96
CA GLU A 93 15.50 -0.21 11.88
C GLU A 93 16.98 0.14 11.80
N ARG A 94 17.32 1.43 11.96
CA ARG A 94 18.72 1.84 12.03
C ARG A 94 19.46 1.19 13.21
N LEU A 95 18.83 1.12 14.38
CA LEU A 95 19.41 0.46 15.55
C LEU A 95 19.59 -1.05 15.33
N GLN A 96 18.59 -1.71 14.75
CA GLN A 96 18.68 -3.13 14.42
C GLN A 96 19.80 -3.40 13.41
N TRP A 97 19.87 -2.61 12.34
CA TRP A 97 20.92 -2.71 11.33
C TRP A 97 22.32 -2.54 11.94
N LEU A 98 22.52 -1.59 12.86
CA LEU A 98 23.79 -1.43 13.57
C LEU A 98 24.16 -2.65 14.41
N ASN A 99 23.18 -3.27 15.07
CA ASN A 99 23.40 -4.52 15.82
C ASN A 99 23.81 -5.66 14.88
N ASP A 100 23.14 -5.80 13.73
CA ASP A 100 23.44 -6.84 12.74
C ASP A 100 24.87 -6.66 12.18
N VAL A 101 25.27 -5.42 11.88
CA VAL A 101 26.65 -5.10 11.44
C VAL A 101 27.66 -5.43 12.52
N LYS A 102 27.39 -5.08 13.78
CA LYS A 102 28.27 -5.41 14.91
C LYS A 102 28.43 -6.91 15.06
N SER A 103 27.34 -7.67 15.04
CA SER A 103 27.37 -9.13 15.13
C SER A 103 28.16 -9.76 13.98
N PHE A 104 28.07 -9.22 12.78
CA PHE A 104 28.86 -9.69 11.63
C PHE A 104 30.37 -9.43 11.79
N VAL A 105 30.77 -8.28 12.35
CA VAL A 105 32.18 -7.93 12.57
C VAL A 105 32.79 -8.68 13.76
N ASP A 106 31.98 -8.98 14.78
CA ASP A 106 32.42 -9.70 15.98
C ASP A 106 32.47 -11.25 15.78
N MET A 107 32.04 -11.77 14.62
CA MET A 107 32.21 -13.17 14.20
C MET A 107 33.67 -13.50 13.89
#